data_AF-Q56Z38-F1
#
_entry.id   AF-Q56Z38-F1
#
_cell.length_a   1.000
_cell.length_b   1.000
_cell.length_c   1.000
_cell.angle_alpha   90.00
_cell.angle_beta   90.00
_cell.angle_gamma   90.00
#
_symmetry.space_group_name_H-M   'P 1'
#
loop_
_entity.id
_entity.type
_entity.pdbx_description
1 polymer ?
#
loop_
_entity_poly.entity_id
_entity_poly.type
_entity_poly.pdbx_seq_one_letter_code
_entity_poly.pdbx_strand_id
1 'polypeptide(L)'
;MGSTAITISNSHFTHHNDVMLFGAQNNNMDDKKMQVTVAYNHFGKGLVQRMPRVRWGFVHVVNNDYTHWELYAIGGSQGPTILSHGNRFIAPPHKQHYREVTKRDYASESEWKNWNWRSEKDVFMNNAYFRQSGNPHFKCSHSRQQMIKPKNGMAVSKLTKYAGALDCRVGKAC
;
A
#
# COMPACT_ATOMS: atom_id res chain seq x y z
N MET A 1 -7.36 -1.27 22.64
CA MET A 1 -6.33 -2.23 22.17
C MET A 1 -6.30 -2.21 20.65
N GLY A 2 -5.14 -2.02 20.03
CA GLY A 2 -4.97 -1.99 18.56
C GLY A 2 -4.09 -3.14 18.04
N SER A 3 -4.46 -3.70 16.89
CA SER A 3 -3.73 -4.79 16.21
C SER A 3 -2.37 -4.31 15.68
N THR A 4 -1.35 -5.16 15.69
CA THR A 4 -0.01 -4.84 15.20
C THR A 4 0.76 -6.09 14.76
N ALA A 5 1.93 -5.90 14.13
CA ALA A 5 2.81 -6.96 13.62
C ALA A 5 2.12 -7.91 12.63
N ILE A 6 1.38 -7.34 11.67
CA ILE A 6 0.63 -8.10 10.65
C ILE A 6 1.35 -8.05 9.31
N THR A 7 1.39 -9.17 8.58
CA THR A 7 1.78 -9.21 7.17
C THR A 7 0.61 -9.69 6.33
N ILE A 8 0.30 -8.97 5.25
CA ILE A 8 -0.65 -9.36 4.21
C ILE A 8 0.15 -9.57 2.93
N SER A 9 0.21 -10.81 2.46
CA SER A 9 1.05 -11.15 1.31
C SER A 9 0.48 -12.19 0.37
N ASN A 10 1.04 -12.21 -0.85
CA ASN A 10 0.74 -13.17 -1.92
C ASN A 10 -0.75 -13.33 -2.22
N SER A 11 -1.54 -12.27 -2.00
CA SER A 11 -2.98 -12.29 -2.20
C SER A 11 -3.37 -11.59 -3.50
N HIS A 12 -4.49 -12.02 -4.10
CA HIS A 12 -5.05 -11.42 -5.30
C HIS A 12 -6.39 -10.75 -4.95
N PHE A 13 -6.44 -9.42 -5.05
CA PHE A 13 -7.62 -8.62 -4.75
C PHE A 13 -8.27 -8.16 -6.06
N THR A 14 -9.58 -8.35 -6.20
CA THR A 14 -10.36 -7.87 -7.36
C THR A 14 -11.78 -7.50 -6.95
N HIS A 15 -12.46 -6.70 -7.78
CA HIS A 15 -13.90 -6.37 -7.69
C HIS A 15 -14.38 -5.93 -6.30
N HIS A 16 -13.74 -4.90 -5.74
CA HIS A 16 -14.16 -4.36 -4.45
C HIS A 16 -13.91 -2.86 -4.33
N ASN A 17 -14.81 -2.15 -3.66
CA ASN A 17 -14.65 -0.71 -3.46
C ASN A 17 -13.60 -0.41 -2.38
N ASP A 18 -13.81 -0.98 -1.19
CA ASP A 18 -13.05 -0.64 0.03
C ASP A 18 -12.13 -1.80 0.44
N VAL A 19 -10.94 -1.89 -0.16
CA VAL A 19 -10.10 -3.11 -0.10
C VAL A 19 -9.50 -3.40 1.28
N MET A 20 -8.77 -2.45 1.87
CA MET A 20 -8.09 -2.61 3.16
C MET A 20 -8.15 -1.32 3.97
N LEU A 21 -8.69 -1.41 5.19
CA LEU A 21 -8.69 -0.30 6.14
C LEU A 21 -7.88 -0.67 7.39
N PHE A 22 -6.82 0.09 7.66
CA PHE A 22 -6.00 -0.05 8.86
C PHE A 22 -6.21 1.14 9.79
N GLY A 23 -6.67 0.86 11.01
CA GLY A 23 -7.12 1.87 11.98
C GLY A 23 -8.53 2.35 11.68
N ALA A 24 -9.52 1.84 12.42
CA ALA A 24 -10.95 2.03 12.12
C ALA A 24 -11.45 3.44 12.46
N GLN A 25 -11.05 3.96 13.63
CA GLN A 25 -11.57 5.20 14.20
C GLN A 25 -10.55 6.33 14.14
N ASN A 26 -11.04 7.58 14.04
CA ASN A 26 -10.17 8.75 13.99
C ASN A 26 -9.51 9.05 15.33
N ASN A 27 -10.10 8.67 16.47
CA ASN A 27 -9.64 9.02 17.82
C ASN A 27 -8.97 7.85 18.58
N ASN A 28 -8.83 6.67 17.97
CA ASN A 28 -8.18 5.52 18.60
C ASN A 28 -6.65 5.62 18.51
N MET A 29 -6.04 6.35 19.44
CA MET A 29 -4.58 6.56 19.45
C MET A 29 -3.76 5.30 19.74
N ASP A 30 -4.37 4.21 20.23
CA ASP A 30 -3.71 2.92 20.36
C ASP A 30 -3.12 2.43 19.03
N ASP A 31 -3.71 2.81 17.90
CA ASP A 31 -3.29 2.40 16.57
C ASP A 31 -1.96 3.05 16.14
N LYS A 32 -1.41 4.01 16.91
CA LYS A 32 -0.04 4.51 16.67
C LYS A 32 1.03 3.42 16.76
N LYS A 33 0.77 2.34 17.52
CA LYS A 33 1.66 1.18 17.62
C LYS A 33 1.46 0.17 16.49
N MET A 34 0.45 0.36 15.63
CA MET A 34 0.13 -0.55 14.54
C MET A 34 1.30 -0.58 13.55
N GLN A 35 1.70 -1.79 13.17
CA GLN A 35 2.73 -2.07 12.17
C GLN A 35 2.18 -3.12 11.21
N VAL A 36 2.07 -2.77 9.93
CA VAL A 36 1.57 -3.67 8.88
C VAL A 36 2.55 -3.71 7.71
N THR A 37 2.83 -4.90 7.21
CA THR A 37 3.51 -5.10 5.93
C THR A 37 2.51 -5.60 4.88
N VAL A 38 2.43 -4.91 3.75
CA VAL A 38 1.64 -5.31 2.58
C VAL A 38 2.64 -5.67 1.49
N ALA A 39 2.76 -6.96 1.16
CA ALA A 39 3.85 -7.44 0.30
C ALA A 39 3.44 -8.45 -0.76
N TYR A 40 3.96 -8.33 -1.98
CA TYR A 40 3.77 -9.32 -3.05
C TYR A 40 2.30 -9.60 -3.42
N ASN A 41 1.40 -8.65 -3.16
CA ASN A 41 0.00 -8.76 -3.54
C ASN A 41 -0.20 -8.28 -4.98
N HIS A 42 -1.20 -8.84 -5.64
CA HIS A 42 -1.72 -8.32 -6.90
C HIS A 42 -3.06 -7.61 -6.64
N PHE A 43 -3.07 -6.30 -6.83
CA PHE A 43 -4.25 -5.45 -6.81
C PHE A 43 -4.76 -5.31 -8.26
N GLY A 44 -5.69 -6.20 -8.60
CA GLY A 44 -6.19 -6.42 -9.95
C GLY A 44 -7.38 -5.52 -10.31
N LYS A 45 -8.18 -6.02 -11.24
CA LYS A 45 -9.31 -5.29 -11.82
C LYS A 45 -10.47 -5.05 -10.85
N GLY A 46 -11.20 -3.95 -11.07
CA GLY A 46 -12.42 -3.62 -10.35
C GLY A 46 -12.19 -3.18 -8.90
N LEU A 47 -10.96 -2.77 -8.55
CA LEU A 47 -10.66 -2.19 -7.25
C LEU A 47 -10.82 -0.67 -7.31
N VAL A 48 -11.51 -0.07 -6.35
CA VAL A 48 -11.73 1.39 -6.37
C VAL A 48 -10.70 2.13 -5.54
N GLN A 49 -10.54 1.75 -4.27
CA GLN A 49 -9.71 2.50 -3.32
C GLN A 49 -9.20 1.64 -2.16
N ARG A 50 -8.35 2.25 -1.31
CA ARG A 50 -7.89 1.69 -0.02
C ARG A 50 -7.02 0.44 -0.16
N MET A 51 -5.91 0.54 -0.90
CA MET A 51 -4.93 -0.54 -1.09
C MET A 51 -3.52 -0.16 -0.56
N PRO A 52 -3.34 0.20 0.72
CA PRO A 52 -4.35 0.30 1.80
C PRO A 52 -4.82 1.74 2.06
N ARG A 53 -5.82 1.90 2.94
CA ARG A 53 -6.11 3.17 3.63
C ARG A 53 -5.73 3.08 5.10
N VAL A 54 -4.90 4.01 5.59
CA VAL A 54 -4.24 3.90 6.90
C VAL A 54 -4.56 5.08 7.82
N ARG A 55 -4.67 4.81 9.12
CA ARG A 55 -4.64 5.80 10.20
C ARG A 55 -3.54 5.51 11.20
N TRP A 56 -2.92 6.57 11.73
CA TRP A 56 -1.95 6.55 12.84
C TRP A 56 -0.63 5.79 12.63
N GLY A 57 -0.70 4.48 12.47
CA GLY A 57 0.45 3.58 12.56
C GLY A 57 1.40 3.63 11.37
N PHE A 58 2.24 2.60 11.32
CA PHE A 58 3.25 2.38 10.30
C PHE A 58 2.81 1.30 9.31
N VAL A 59 2.98 1.57 8.02
CA VAL A 59 2.76 0.58 6.96
C VAL A 59 3.91 0.57 5.97
N HIS A 60 4.44 -0.64 5.75
CA HIS A 60 5.41 -0.92 4.71
C HIS A 60 4.71 -1.59 3.53
N VAL A 61 4.57 -0.87 2.43
CA VAL A 61 3.97 -1.35 1.18
C VAL A 61 5.10 -1.71 0.23
N VAL A 62 5.34 -2.99 -0.02
CA VAL A 62 6.55 -3.46 -0.70
C VAL A 62 6.30 -4.48 -1.80
N ASN A 63 6.84 -4.22 -2.99
CA ASN A 63 6.79 -5.13 -4.13
C ASN A 63 5.38 -5.68 -4.47
N ASN A 64 4.34 -4.86 -4.36
CA ASN A 64 2.99 -5.16 -4.82
C ASN A 64 2.76 -4.62 -6.24
N ASP A 65 1.81 -5.25 -6.94
CA ASP A 65 1.43 -4.89 -8.31
C ASP A 65 0.05 -4.25 -8.34
N TYR A 66 -0.03 -3.00 -8.77
CA TYR A 66 -1.25 -2.21 -8.84
C TYR A 66 -1.59 -1.91 -10.30
N THR A 67 -2.67 -2.50 -10.80
CA THR A 67 -2.95 -2.46 -12.24
C THR A 67 -4.18 -1.63 -12.62
N HIS A 68 -5.19 -1.48 -11.74
CA HIS A 68 -6.49 -0.91 -12.12
C HIS A 68 -7.25 -0.27 -10.93
N TRP A 69 -6.69 0.73 -10.23
CA TRP A 69 -7.46 1.45 -9.20
C TRP A 69 -8.44 2.44 -9.82
N GLU A 70 -9.68 2.53 -9.33
CA GLU A 70 -10.68 3.42 -9.94
C GLU A 70 -10.79 4.81 -9.29
N LEU A 71 -10.09 5.06 -8.18
CA LEU A 71 -10.02 6.36 -7.49
C LEU A 71 -8.60 6.69 -6.98
N TYR A 72 -8.01 5.85 -6.11
CA TYR A 72 -6.62 5.94 -5.66
C TYR A 72 -6.13 4.57 -5.19
N ALA A 73 -4.80 4.36 -5.16
CA ALA A 73 -4.24 3.12 -4.63
C ALA A 73 -4.00 3.21 -3.12
N ILE A 74 -3.14 4.11 -2.68
CA ILE A 74 -2.69 4.22 -1.29
C ILE A 74 -3.28 5.48 -0.66
N GLY A 75 -3.89 5.36 0.52
CA GLY A 75 -4.50 6.52 1.17
C GLY A 75 -4.37 6.51 2.69
N GLY A 76 -4.83 7.59 3.30
CA GLY A 76 -4.79 7.70 4.74
C GLY A 76 -5.23 9.06 5.29
N SER A 77 -5.39 9.08 6.61
CA SER A 77 -5.79 10.22 7.43
C SER A 77 -5.21 10.03 8.83
N GLN A 78 -5.15 11.07 9.68
CA GLN A 78 -4.60 10.94 11.05
C GLN A 78 -3.11 10.56 11.09
N GLY A 79 -2.30 11.13 10.20
CA GLY A 79 -0.83 11.08 10.31
C GLY A 79 -0.12 9.72 10.22
N PRO A 80 -0.53 8.75 9.38
CA PRO A 80 0.19 7.48 9.26
C PRO A 80 1.55 7.68 8.59
N THR A 81 2.49 6.80 8.93
CA THR A 81 3.76 6.67 8.18
C THR A 81 3.61 5.56 7.15
N ILE A 82 3.83 5.89 5.87
CA ILE A 82 3.71 4.94 4.75
C ILE A 82 5.01 4.91 3.97
N LEU A 83 5.65 3.75 3.92
CA LEU A 83 6.82 3.52 3.08
C LEU A 83 6.42 2.62 1.91
N SER A 84 6.37 3.21 0.72
CA SER A 84 6.13 2.50 -0.55
C SER A 84 7.49 2.17 -1.16
N HIS A 85 7.82 0.88 -1.25
CA HIS A 85 9.10 0.44 -1.79
C HIS A 85 8.97 -0.64 -2.88
N GLY A 86 9.52 -0.36 -4.06
CA GLY A 86 9.63 -1.37 -5.11
C GLY A 86 8.29 -1.86 -5.67
N ASN A 87 7.20 -1.14 -5.48
CA ASN A 87 5.90 -1.47 -6.05
C ASN A 87 5.86 -1.11 -7.54
N ARG A 88 4.87 -1.64 -8.25
CA ARG A 88 4.56 -1.22 -9.62
C ARG A 88 3.15 -0.65 -9.66
N PHE A 89 3.01 0.55 -10.22
CA PHE A 89 1.75 1.27 -10.35
C PHE A 89 1.46 1.57 -11.81
N ILE A 90 0.37 1.02 -12.33
CA ILE A 90 -0.13 1.32 -13.67
C ILE A 90 -1.43 2.11 -13.49
N ALA A 91 -1.39 3.40 -13.81
CA ALA A 91 -2.60 4.21 -13.73
C ALA A 91 -3.64 3.70 -14.76
N PRO A 92 -4.96 3.83 -14.47
CA PRO A 92 -5.98 3.37 -15.39
C PRO A 92 -5.98 4.17 -16.70
N PRO A 93 -5.97 3.52 -17.87
CA PRO A 93 -5.95 4.22 -19.15
C PRO A 93 -7.23 5.03 -19.41
N HIS A 94 -8.37 4.57 -18.88
CA HIS A 94 -9.68 5.19 -19.09
C HIS A 94 -10.01 6.33 -18.12
N LYS A 95 -9.18 6.57 -17.08
CA LYS A 95 -9.44 7.61 -16.06
C LYS A 95 -8.23 8.51 -15.83
N GLN A 96 -8.05 9.47 -16.74
CA GLN A 96 -6.89 10.35 -16.76
C GLN A 96 -6.72 11.20 -15.48
N HIS A 97 -7.80 11.47 -14.75
CA HIS A 97 -7.77 12.23 -13.49
C HIS A 97 -7.25 11.43 -12.28
N TYR A 98 -7.17 10.10 -12.36
CA TYR A 98 -6.75 9.23 -11.24
C TYR A 98 -5.35 8.64 -11.46
N ARG A 99 -4.40 9.51 -11.83
CA ARG A 99 -2.98 9.16 -11.99
C ARG A 99 -2.19 9.23 -10.68
N GLU A 100 -2.67 10.00 -9.71
CA GLU A 100 -2.04 10.04 -8.39
C GLU A 100 -2.32 8.74 -7.63
N VAL A 101 -1.25 8.05 -7.25
CA VAL A 101 -1.30 6.83 -6.44
C VAL A 101 -1.84 7.12 -5.04
N THR A 102 -1.52 8.32 -4.52
CA THR A 102 -1.74 8.74 -3.14
C THR A 102 -3.01 9.56 -2.94
N LYS A 103 -3.74 9.32 -1.84
CA LYS A 103 -4.84 10.20 -1.40
C LYS A 103 -4.77 10.49 0.10
N ARG A 104 -4.62 11.77 0.46
CA ARG A 104 -4.75 12.24 1.84
C ARG A 104 -6.16 12.72 2.10
N ASP A 105 -6.85 12.06 3.03
CA ASP A 105 -8.20 12.42 3.43
C ASP A 105 -8.21 13.22 4.72
N TYR A 106 -9.17 14.15 4.83
CA TYR A 106 -9.50 14.88 6.07
C TYR A 106 -8.33 15.65 6.72
N ALA A 107 -7.37 16.10 5.91
CA ALA A 107 -6.25 16.92 6.36
C ALA A 107 -5.91 17.96 5.29
N SER A 108 -5.57 19.17 5.71
CA SER A 108 -5.06 20.22 4.81
C SER A 108 -3.64 19.87 4.34
N GLU A 109 -3.20 20.48 3.24
CA GLU A 109 -1.81 20.33 2.78
C GLU A 109 -0.78 20.80 3.81
N SER A 110 -1.09 21.86 4.57
CA SER A 110 -0.22 22.32 5.66
C SER A 110 -0.01 21.27 6.75
N GLU A 111 -0.99 20.39 6.96
CA GLU A 111 -0.92 19.29 7.92
C GLU A 111 -0.23 18.06 7.31
N TRP A 112 -0.79 17.52 6.22
CA TRP A 112 -0.34 16.23 5.69
C TRP A 112 1.05 16.28 5.06
N LYS A 113 1.54 17.46 4.66
CA LYS A 113 2.92 17.61 4.16
C LYS A 113 3.98 17.15 5.16
N ASN A 114 3.63 17.08 6.45
CA ASN A 114 4.53 16.62 7.52
C ASN A 114 4.47 15.10 7.72
N TRP A 115 3.52 14.39 7.11
CA TRP A 115 3.39 12.94 7.24
C TRP A 115 4.42 12.24 6.35
N ASN A 116 5.13 11.25 6.91
CA ASN A 116 6.17 10.51 6.19
C ASN A 116 5.56 9.51 5.21
N TRP A 117 5.28 9.97 3.99
CA TRP A 117 4.86 9.13 2.86
C TRP A 117 5.96 9.14 1.81
N ARG A 118 6.70 8.04 1.75
CA ARG A 118 7.94 7.94 0.96
C ARG A 118 7.79 6.85 -0.10
N SER A 119 8.43 7.09 -1.25
CA SER A 119 8.46 6.18 -2.39
C SER A 119 9.91 5.96 -2.81
N GLU A 120 10.36 4.70 -2.83
CA GLU A 120 11.71 4.31 -3.28
C GLU A 120 11.63 3.09 -4.20
N LYS A 121 12.33 3.08 -5.33
CA LYS A 121 12.37 1.95 -6.30
C LYS A 121 11.03 1.56 -6.91
N ASP A 122 9.97 2.31 -6.65
CA ASP A 122 8.67 2.15 -7.29
C ASP A 122 8.78 2.42 -8.79
N VAL A 123 8.00 1.69 -9.58
CA VAL A 123 7.86 1.90 -11.03
C VAL A 123 6.47 2.42 -11.30
N PHE A 124 6.40 3.53 -12.02
CA PHE A 124 5.16 4.17 -12.42
C PHE A 124 4.97 4.06 -13.93
N MET A 125 3.77 3.66 -14.34
CA MET A 125 3.39 3.47 -15.73
C MET A 125 2.08 4.22 -16.01
N ASN A 126 1.87 4.58 -17.28
CA ASN A 126 0.73 5.36 -17.72
C ASN A 126 0.56 6.70 -16.95
N ASN A 127 1.68 7.39 -16.72
CA ASN A 127 1.74 8.66 -16.00
C ASN A 127 1.27 8.58 -14.53
N ALA A 128 1.25 7.38 -13.93
CA ALA A 128 1.10 7.27 -12.50
C ALA A 128 2.20 8.06 -11.77
N TYR A 129 1.91 8.58 -10.59
CA TYR A 129 2.93 9.21 -9.75
C TYR A 129 2.57 9.12 -8.27
N PHE A 130 3.60 9.14 -7.44
CA PHE A 130 3.46 9.18 -5.99
C PHE A 130 3.88 10.57 -5.48
N ARG A 131 2.94 11.32 -4.91
CA ARG A 131 3.25 12.61 -4.28
C ARG A 131 3.83 12.32 -2.91
N GLN A 132 5.14 12.49 -2.72
CA GLN A 132 5.82 12.24 -1.44
C GLN A 132 5.62 13.38 -0.43
N SER A 133 5.75 13.09 0.85
CA SER A 133 5.70 14.08 1.95
C SER A 133 6.59 13.69 3.13
N GLY A 134 6.66 14.56 4.13
CA GLY A 134 7.44 14.38 5.35
C GLY A 134 8.94 14.59 5.14
N ASN A 135 9.75 14.05 6.04
CA ASN A 135 11.19 14.24 6.03
C ASN A 135 11.83 13.46 4.87
N PRO A 136 12.53 14.13 3.92
CA PRO A 136 13.24 13.45 2.83
C PRO A 136 14.32 12.47 3.29
N HIS A 137 14.87 12.70 4.49
CA HIS A 137 15.89 11.89 5.14
C HIS A 137 15.30 11.03 6.26
N PHE A 138 14.00 10.74 6.22
CA PHE A 138 13.36 9.87 7.21
C PHE A 138 14.10 8.53 7.30
N LYS A 139 14.63 8.23 8.48
CA LYS A 139 15.22 6.93 8.80
C LYS A 139 14.22 6.10 9.56
N CYS A 140 13.73 5.04 8.94
CA CYS A 140 12.87 4.08 9.59
C CYS A 140 13.61 3.46 10.80
N SER A 141 12.99 3.47 11.98
CA SER A 141 13.54 2.87 13.20
C SER A 141 13.38 1.35 13.25
N HIS A 142 12.60 0.76 12.34
CA HIS A 142 12.38 -0.67 12.26
C HIS A 142 13.65 -1.41 11.80
N SER A 143 13.90 -2.57 12.42
CA SER A 143 15.06 -3.41 12.11
C SER A 143 14.93 -4.11 10.75
N ARG A 144 16.03 -4.71 10.29
CA ARG A 144 16.01 -5.53 9.06
C ARG A 144 15.12 -6.77 9.18
N GLN A 145 14.87 -7.27 10.40
CA GLN A 145 13.97 -8.40 10.64
C GLN A 145 12.50 -7.98 10.57
N GLN A 146 12.20 -6.70 10.81
CA GLN A 146 10.85 -6.14 10.78
C GLN A 146 10.46 -5.61 9.39
N MET A 147 11.42 -5.53 8.46
CA MET A 147 11.26 -4.91 7.15
C MET A 147 11.71 -5.85 6.04
N ILE A 148 10.92 -5.93 4.96
CA ILE A 148 11.33 -6.64 3.75
C ILE A 148 12.29 -5.76 2.95
N LYS A 149 13.40 -6.32 2.47
CA LYS A 149 14.30 -5.59 1.56
C LYS A 149 13.65 -5.46 0.18
N PRO A 150 13.39 -4.24 -0.33
CA PRO A 150 12.67 -4.08 -1.59
C PRO A 150 13.53 -4.46 -2.79
N LYS A 151 12.93 -5.17 -3.74
CA LYS A 151 13.41 -5.28 -5.13
C LYS A 151 12.94 -4.07 -5.94
N ASN A 152 13.53 -3.84 -7.11
CA ASN A 152 13.05 -2.81 -8.02
C ASN A 152 11.63 -3.13 -8.54
N GLY A 153 10.77 -2.12 -8.71
CA GLY A 153 9.41 -2.27 -9.21
C GLY A 153 9.30 -3.00 -10.57
N MET A 154 10.36 -2.99 -11.39
CA MET A 154 10.41 -3.76 -12.64
C MET A 154 10.31 -5.28 -12.42
N ALA A 155 10.72 -5.78 -11.25
CA ALA A 155 10.65 -7.20 -10.93
C ALA A 155 9.25 -7.66 -10.49
N VAL A 156 8.33 -6.72 -10.22
CA VAL A 156 7.05 -7.00 -9.55
C VAL A 156 6.19 -8.00 -10.31
N SER A 157 6.06 -7.92 -11.65
CA SER A 157 5.29 -8.94 -12.40
C SER A 157 5.75 -10.37 -12.16
N LYS A 158 7.05 -10.56 -11.93
CA LYS A 158 7.60 -11.88 -11.61
C LYS A 158 7.34 -12.25 -10.14
N LEU A 159 7.48 -11.28 -9.23
CA LEU A 159 7.29 -11.49 -7.80
C LEU A 159 5.83 -11.79 -7.43
N THR A 160 4.86 -11.22 -8.14
CA THR A 160 3.42 -11.38 -7.86
C THR A 160 2.74 -12.36 -8.81
N LYS A 161 3.49 -13.07 -9.66
CA LYS A 161 2.96 -13.98 -10.69
C LYS A 161 1.99 -15.03 -10.13
N TYR A 162 2.25 -15.50 -8.92
CA TYR A 162 1.46 -16.54 -8.24
C TYR A 162 0.64 -15.98 -7.07
N ALA A 163 0.37 -14.67 -7.04
CA ALA A 163 -0.50 -14.10 -6.03
C ALA A 163 -1.94 -14.62 -6.21
N GLY A 164 -2.56 -15.03 -5.11
CA GLY A 164 -3.89 -15.64 -5.10
C GLY A 164 -3.94 -16.94 -4.32
N ALA A 165 -5.09 -17.62 -4.38
CA ALA A 165 -5.21 -18.94 -3.80
C ALA A 165 -4.30 -19.93 -4.54
N LEU A 166 -3.75 -20.89 -3.81
CA LEU A 166 -3.07 -22.03 -4.41
C LEU A 166 -4.08 -22.87 -5.21
N ASP A 167 -3.63 -23.51 -6.28
CA ASP A 167 -4.42 -24.46 -7.07
C ASP A 167 -4.62 -25.78 -6.31
N CYS A 168 -5.37 -25.70 -5.22
CA CYS A 168 -5.70 -26.79 -4.32
C CYS A 168 -6.68 -27.78 -4.97
N ARG A 169 -6.50 -29.08 -4.68
CA ARG A 169 -7.47 -30.12 -5.04
C ARG A 169 -8.08 -30.72 -3.78
N VAL A 170 -9.39 -30.93 -3.79
CA VAL A 170 -10.12 -31.54 -2.66
C VAL A 170 -9.46 -32.87 -2.28
N GLY A 171 -9.19 -33.05 -0.98
CA GLY A 171 -8.54 -34.25 -0.44
C GLY A 171 -7.03 -34.35 -0.67
N LYS A 172 -6.37 -33.31 -1.21
CA LYS A 172 -4.92 -33.24 -1.34
C LYS A 172 -4.37 -32.02 -0.61
N ALA A 173 -3.14 -32.16 -0.10
CA ALA A 173 -2.41 -31.01 0.43
C ALA A 173 -2.20 -29.96 -0.67
N CYS A 174 -2.32 -28.71 -0.25
CA CYS A 174 -1.69 -27.57 -0.90
C CYS A 174 -0.43 -27.24 -0.08
#